data_AF-A0A6J6GYJ1-F1
#
_entry.id   AF-A0A6J6GYJ1-F1
#
_cell.length_a   1.000
_cell.length_b   1.000
_cell.length_c   1.000
_cell.angle_alpha   90.00
_cell.angle_beta   90.00
_cell.angle_gamma   90.00
#
_symmetry.space_group_name_H-M   'P 1'
#
loop_
_entity.id
_entity.type
_entity.pdbx_description
1 polymer ?
#
loop_
_entity_poly.entity_id
_entity_poly.type
_entity_poly.pdbx_seq_one_letter_code
_entity_poly.pdbx_strand_id
1 'polypeptide(L)'
;MGDWFGNAPDVPRIGAQVAQRRGCDISPIDVNDRNQELRLLSFVWPDQKLRLERLRSAISIAKLHKPSVDAESADTWLLAQLHKERKHATVVFHSIVWQYLGTECQNNLKNTLQSFGATATKEKPLVWVRMEPAGAVADVQVDVWDGVTPEPRHFRLAEVGYHGQDMMWL
;
A
#
# COMPACT_ATOMS: atom_id res chain seq x y z
N MET A 1 16.29 -13.05 12.19
CA MET A 1 14.92 -12.50 12.32
C MET A 1 15.09 -11.12 12.92
N GLY A 2 14.72 -10.06 12.19
CA GLY A 2 14.83 -8.69 12.71
C GLY A 2 13.97 -8.51 13.96
N ASP A 3 14.40 -7.64 14.86
CA ASP A 3 13.67 -7.32 16.09
C ASP A 3 12.64 -6.20 15.81
N TRP A 4 11.66 -6.49 14.94
CA TRP A 4 10.62 -5.55 14.49
C TRP A 4 9.78 -4.99 15.65
N PHE A 5 9.86 -5.60 16.83
CA PHE A 5 9.05 -5.26 17.99
C PHE A 5 9.75 -4.32 18.99
N GLY A 6 11.06 -4.07 18.85
CA GLY A 6 11.83 -3.31 19.85
C GLY A 6 11.23 -1.94 20.19
N ASN A 7 10.73 -1.22 19.18
CA ASN A 7 10.05 0.07 19.33
C ASN A 7 8.63 0.06 18.76
N ALA A 8 7.99 -1.10 18.63
CA ALA A 8 6.65 -1.16 18.06
C ALA A 8 5.66 -0.37 18.93
N PRO A 9 4.78 0.46 18.33
CA PRO A 9 3.76 1.18 19.09
C PRO A 9 2.84 0.20 19.82
N ASP A 10 2.35 0.60 21.01
CA ASP A 10 1.36 -0.18 21.73
C ASP A 10 0.04 -0.16 20.94
N VAL A 11 -0.22 -1.27 20.25
CA VAL A 11 -1.42 -1.48 19.45
C VAL A 11 -2.27 -2.56 20.10
N PRO A 12 -3.62 -2.45 20.02
CA PRO A 12 -4.50 -3.49 20.52
C PRO A 12 -4.12 -4.86 19.97
N ARG A 13 -4.09 -5.88 20.84
CA ARG A 13 -3.82 -7.27 20.44
C ARG A 13 -4.89 -7.86 19.52
N ILE A 14 -6.07 -7.24 19.49
CA ILE A 14 -7.13 -7.55 18.54
C ILE A 14 -6.89 -6.69 17.29
N GLY A 15 -6.44 -7.32 16.22
CA GLY A 15 -6.23 -6.66 14.94
C GLY A 15 -7.54 -6.19 14.30
N ALA A 16 -7.44 -5.18 13.43
CA ALA A 16 -8.57 -4.75 12.61
C ALA A 16 -9.02 -5.87 11.67
N GLN A 17 -10.34 -6.02 11.51
CA GLN A 17 -10.91 -6.93 10.51
C GLN A 17 -10.98 -6.24 9.15
N VAL A 18 -10.37 -6.83 8.13
CA VAL A 18 -10.46 -6.33 6.75
C VAL A 18 -11.81 -6.71 6.16
N ALA A 19 -12.73 -5.75 6.06
CA ALA A 19 -14.04 -5.96 5.45
C ALA A 19 -13.95 -6.21 3.93
N GLN A 20 -13.07 -5.48 3.25
CA GLN A 20 -12.82 -5.61 1.82
C GLN A 20 -11.40 -5.17 1.50
N ARG A 21 -10.79 -5.77 0.47
CA ARG A 21 -9.53 -5.33 -0.13
C ARG A 21 -9.61 -5.41 -1.65
N ARG A 22 -9.04 -4.43 -2.34
CA ARG A 22 -8.92 -4.39 -3.80
C ARG A 22 -7.73 -3.51 -4.18
N GLY A 23 -7.15 -3.75 -5.34
CA GLY A 23 -6.08 -2.91 -5.90
C GLY A 23 -6.27 -2.69 -7.38
N CYS A 24 -5.32 -1.96 -7.97
CA CYS A 24 -5.22 -1.75 -9.41
C CYS A 24 -3.77 -1.83 -9.87
N ASP A 25 -3.59 -2.18 -11.12
CA ASP A 25 -2.34 -2.08 -11.86
C ASP A 25 -2.71 -1.88 -13.34
N ILE A 26 -1.92 -1.15 -14.13
CA ILE A 26 -2.22 -0.96 -15.56
C ILE A 26 -2.07 -2.25 -16.38
N SER A 27 -1.32 -3.22 -15.87
CA SER A 27 -1.07 -4.53 -16.48
C SER A 27 -0.96 -5.60 -15.38
N PRO A 28 -2.06 -5.96 -14.70
CA PRO A 28 -2.03 -6.90 -13.58
C PRO A 28 -1.44 -8.25 -13.97
N ILE A 29 -0.58 -8.80 -13.11
CA ILE A 29 0.08 -10.10 -13.31
C ILE A 29 -0.83 -11.22 -12.78
N ASP A 30 -1.16 -12.19 -13.63
CA ASP A 30 -1.79 -13.44 -13.17
C ASP A 30 -0.73 -14.49 -12.82
N VAL A 31 -0.52 -14.69 -11.52
CA VAL A 31 0.46 -15.66 -11.01
C VAL A 31 0.07 -17.13 -11.25
N ASN A 32 -1.14 -17.42 -11.75
CA ASN A 32 -1.54 -18.77 -12.17
C ASN A 32 -1.08 -19.08 -13.61
N ASP A 33 -0.74 -18.04 -14.39
CA ASP A 33 -0.09 -18.20 -15.68
C ASP A 33 1.42 -18.39 -15.45
N ARG A 34 1.93 -19.54 -15.89
CA ARG A 34 3.35 -19.91 -15.72
C ARG A 34 4.30 -18.90 -16.36
N ASN A 35 3.98 -18.32 -17.50
CA ASN A 35 4.84 -17.36 -18.19
C ASN A 35 4.89 -16.03 -17.43
N GLN A 36 3.75 -15.60 -16.89
CA GLN A 36 3.66 -14.37 -16.09
C GLN A 36 4.33 -14.54 -14.72
N GLU A 37 4.19 -15.70 -14.08
CA GLU A 37 4.95 -16.05 -12.88
C GLU A 37 6.46 -16.02 -13.14
N LEU A 38 6.92 -16.65 -14.22
CA LEU A 38 8.35 -16.64 -14.61
C LEU A 38 8.84 -15.22 -14.89
N ARG A 39 8.04 -14.38 -15.57
CA ARG A 39 8.35 -12.96 -15.78
C ARG A 39 8.53 -12.23 -14.46
N LEU A 40 7.63 -12.42 -13.49
CA LEU A 40 7.72 -11.79 -12.18
C LEU A 40 8.99 -12.21 -11.43
N LEU A 41 9.34 -13.50 -11.47
CA LEU A 41 10.57 -14.03 -10.87
C LEU A 41 11.84 -13.47 -11.54
N SER A 42 11.79 -13.14 -12.83
CA SER A 42 12.94 -12.64 -13.59
C SER A 42 13.43 -11.24 -13.16
N PHE A 43 12.63 -10.51 -12.39
CA PHE A 43 12.99 -9.19 -11.84
C PHE A 43 13.85 -9.26 -10.57
N VAL A 44 14.21 -10.47 -10.12
CA VAL A 44 15.10 -10.68 -8.98
C VAL A 44 16.41 -11.28 -9.47
N TRP A 45 17.54 -10.64 -9.15
CA TRP A 45 18.85 -11.13 -9.55
C TRP A 45 19.19 -12.48 -8.87
N PRO A 46 19.96 -13.37 -9.53
CA PRO A 46 20.22 -14.72 -9.04
C PRO A 46 20.91 -14.80 -7.67
N ASP A 47 21.69 -13.78 -7.31
CA ASP A 47 22.39 -13.66 -6.03
C ASP A 47 21.48 -13.20 -4.87
N GLN A 48 20.31 -12.62 -5.18
CA GLN A 48 19.35 -12.12 -4.19
C GLN A 48 18.41 -13.24 -3.67
N LYS A 49 18.99 -14.32 -3.16
CA LYS A 49 18.26 -15.54 -2.74
C LYS A 49 17.10 -15.27 -1.78
N LEU A 50 17.32 -14.44 -0.75
CA LEU A 50 16.27 -14.10 0.24
C LEU A 50 15.09 -13.35 -0.39
N ARG A 51 15.35 -12.47 -1.36
CA ARG A 51 14.31 -11.74 -2.08
C ARG A 51 13.52 -12.68 -2.99
N LEU A 52 14.20 -13.63 -3.64
CA LEU A 52 13.56 -14.64 -4.47
C LEU A 52 12.66 -15.57 -3.64
N GLU A 53 13.12 -16.01 -2.47
CA GLU A 53 12.33 -16.82 -1.53
C GLU A 53 11.08 -16.07 -1.03
N ARG A 54 11.24 -14.79 -0.68
CA ARG A 54 10.12 -13.92 -0.29
C ARG A 54 9.09 -13.79 -1.42
N LEU A 55 9.54 -13.55 -2.65
CA LEU A 55 8.67 -13.44 -3.82
C LEU A 55 7.93 -14.76 -4.11
N ARG A 56 8.62 -15.91 -4.06
CA ARG A 56 7.99 -17.23 -4.21
C ARG A 56 6.93 -17.50 -3.13
N SER A 57 7.18 -17.05 -1.91
CA SER A 57 6.23 -17.16 -0.81
C SER A 57 4.99 -16.29 -1.06
N ALA A 58 5.19 -15.04 -1.51
CA ALA A 58 4.10 -14.15 -1.89
C ALA A 58 3.27 -14.71 -3.06
N ILE A 59 3.92 -15.29 -4.08
CA ILE A 59 3.24 -15.96 -5.20
C ILE A 59 2.40 -17.14 -4.71
N SER A 60 2.95 -17.97 -3.80
CA SER A 60 2.23 -19.10 -3.21
C SER A 60 0.96 -18.64 -2.47
N ILE A 61 1.07 -17.55 -1.69
CA ILE A 61 -0.08 -16.94 -1.02
C ILE A 61 -1.09 -16.42 -2.04
N ALA A 62 -0.65 -15.72 -3.09
CA ALA A 62 -1.53 -15.16 -4.12
C ALA A 62 -2.23 -16.23 -4.97
N LYS A 63 -1.62 -17.40 -5.18
CA LYS A 63 -2.28 -18.55 -5.83
C LYS A 63 -3.42 -19.11 -4.99
N LEU A 64 -3.25 -19.20 -3.66
CA LEU A 64 -4.29 -19.67 -2.75
C LEU A 64 -5.37 -18.61 -2.46
N HIS A 65 -4.95 -17.35 -2.39
CA HIS A 65 -5.79 -16.21 -2.02
C HIS A 65 -5.67 -15.10 -3.07
N LYS A 66 -6.20 -15.36 -4.28
CA LYS A 66 -6.11 -14.44 -5.42
C LYS A 66 -6.55 -13.02 -5.04
N PRO A 67 -5.66 -12.01 -5.12
CA PRO A 67 -6.05 -10.63 -4.89
C PRO A 67 -6.93 -10.14 -6.03
N SER A 68 -7.89 -9.26 -5.73
CA SER A 68 -8.67 -8.56 -6.75
C SER A 68 -7.90 -7.31 -7.18
N VAL A 69 -7.27 -7.37 -8.35
CA VAL A 69 -6.51 -6.28 -8.96
C VAL A 69 -7.14 -5.94 -10.30
N ASP A 70 -7.66 -4.73 -10.43
CA ASP A 70 -8.28 -4.26 -11.68
C ASP A 70 -7.21 -3.70 -12.64
N ALA A 71 -7.41 -3.91 -13.94
CA ALA A 71 -6.55 -3.37 -14.99
C ALA A 71 -6.92 -1.91 -15.28
N GLU A 72 -6.34 -0.96 -14.53
CA GLU A 72 -6.70 0.47 -14.60
C GLU A 72 -5.58 1.35 -14.04
N SER A 73 -5.54 2.62 -14.45
CA SER A 73 -4.65 3.62 -13.86
C SER A 73 -5.02 3.92 -12.41
N ALA A 74 -4.02 4.21 -11.57
CA ALA A 74 -4.23 4.37 -10.14
C ALA A 74 -5.15 5.55 -9.79
N ASP A 75 -5.07 6.66 -10.53
CA ASP A 75 -5.86 7.86 -10.31
C ASP A 75 -7.33 7.68 -10.66
N THR A 76 -7.64 7.19 -11.85
CA THR A 76 -9.01 6.89 -12.29
C THR A 76 -9.66 5.81 -11.42
N TRP A 77 -8.90 4.77 -11.10
CA TRP A 77 -9.36 3.68 -10.24
C TRP A 77 -9.67 4.18 -8.83
N LEU A 78 -8.77 4.93 -8.19
CA LEU A 78 -8.96 5.42 -6.83
C LEU A 78 -10.19 6.33 -6.74
N LEU A 79 -10.34 7.24 -7.71
CA LEU A 79 -11.50 8.11 -7.80
C LEU A 79 -12.79 7.28 -7.83
N ALA A 80 -12.87 6.27 -8.69
CA ALA A 80 -14.03 5.39 -8.79
C ALA A 80 -14.28 4.58 -7.51
N GLN A 81 -13.24 4.14 -6.78
CA GLN A 81 -13.43 3.43 -5.52
C GLN A 81 -13.93 4.35 -4.41
N LEU A 82 -13.42 5.57 -4.29
CA LEU A 82 -13.79 6.48 -3.20
C LEU A 82 -15.19 7.09 -3.36
N HIS A 83 -15.73 7.13 -4.59
CA HIS A 83 -17.14 7.48 -4.83
C HIS A 83 -18.13 6.41 -4.34
N LYS A 84 -17.68 5.17 -4.10
CA LYS A 84 -18.56 4.13 -3.57
C LYS A 84 -18.90 4.40 -2.11
N GLU A 85 -20.05 3.91 -1.66
CA GLU A 85 -20.44 4.05 -0.27
C GLU A 85 -19.43 3.36 0.67
N ARG A 86 -18.87 4.13 1.59
CA ARG A 86 -17.97 3.63 2.64
C ARG A 86 -18.76 3.42 3.93
N LYS A 87 -18.55 2.30 4.60
CA LYS A 87 -19.18 1.98 5.91
C LYS A 87 -18.20 2.01 7.08
N HIS A 88 -16.91 1.91 6.79
CA HIS A 88 -15.83 1.80 7.76
C HIS A 88 -14.62 2.65 7.29
N ALA A 89 -13.54 2.63 8.07
CA ALA A 89 -12.26 3.20 7.68
C ALA A 89 -11.81 2.71 6.29
N THR A 90 -11.28 3.62 5.48
CA THR A 90 -10.68 3.29 4.18
C THR A 90 -9.20 3.58 4.25
N VAL A 91 -8.38 2.57 3.94
CA VAL A 91 -6.93 2.69 3.86
C VAL A 91 -6.52 2.63 2.39
N VAL A 92 -5.90 3.69 1.91
CA VAL A 92 -5.25 3.75 0.60
C VAL A 92 -3.77 3.53 0.84
N PHE A 93 -3.24 2.42 0.36
CA PHE A 93 -1.84 2.04 0.56
C PHE A 93 -1.12 1.93 -0.77
N HIS A 94 0.10 2.47 -0.85
CA HIS A 94 1.02 2.16 -1.92
C HIS A 94 2.47 2.13 -1.44
N SER A 95 3.32 1.43 -2.20
CA SER A 95 4.73 1.30 -1.90
C SER A 95 5.58 1.28 -3.17
N ILE A 96 6.64 2.09 -3.20
CA ILE A 96 7.61 2.18 -4.31
C ILE A 96 6.94 2.37 -5.68
N VAL A 97 5.74 2.96 -5.72
CA VAL A 97 4.99 3.15 -6.97
C VAL A 97 5.08 4.59 -7.45
N TRP A 98 5.24 5.54 -6.53
CA TRP A 98 5.01 6.96 -6.80
C TRP A 98 5.91 7.49 -7.92
N GLN A 99 7.18 7.07 -7.94
CA GLN A 99 8.16 7.43 -8.97
C GLN A 99 7.82 6.95 -10.39
N TYR A 100 6.94 5.95 -10.52
CA TYR A 100 6.50 5.42 -11.82
C TYR A 100 5.24 6.12 -12.33
N LEU A 101 4.57 6.90 -11.49
CA LEU A 101 3.38 7.64 -11.86
C LEU A 101 3.78 8.96 -12.54
N GLY A 102 3.17 9.25 -13.69
CA GLY A 102 3.31 10.56 -14.33
C GLY A 102 2.73 11.68 -13.46
N THR A 103 3.20 12.91 -13.68
CA THR A 103 2.79 14.10 -12.89
C THR A 103 1.27 14.28 -12.80
N GLU A 104 0.56 14.03 -13.90
CA GLU A 104 -0.90 14.12 -13.95
C GLU A 104 -1.56 13.10 -13.01
N CYS A 105 -1.16 11.83 -13.09
CA CYS A 105 -1.66 10.77 -12.21
C CYS A 105 -1.37 11.07 -10.74
N GLN A 106 -0.16 11.54 -10.42
CA GLN A 106 0.20 11.96 -9.06
C GLN A 106 -0.70 13.09 -8.53
N ASN A 107 -0.96 14.11 -9.36
CA ASN A 107 -1.81 15.23 -8.99
C ASN A 107 -3.26 14.79 -8.81
N ASN A 108 -3.78 13.94 -9.70
CA ASN A 108 -5.14 13.42 -9.61
C ASN A 108 -5.34 12.56 -8.36
N LEU A 109 -4.38 11.70 -8.00
CA LEU A 109 -4.40 10.94 -6.75
C LEU A 109 -4.43 11.87 -5.54
N LYS A 110 -3.53 12.86 -5.46
CA LYS A 110 -3.48 13.84 -4.36
C LYS A 110 -4.79 14.60 -4.23
N ASN A 111 -5.31 15.13 -5.32
CA ASN A 111 -6.57 15.90 -5.34
C ASN A 111 -7.75 15.04 -4.90
N THR A 112 -7.82 13.79 -5.36
CA THR A 112 -8.86 12.84 -4.96
C THR A 112 -8.79 12.58 -3.45
N LEU A 113 -7.61 12.27 -2.93
CA LEU A 113 -7.41 11.98 -1.51
C LEU A 113 -7.75 13.18 -0.62
N GLN A 114 -7.32 14.38 -1.00
CA GLN A 114 -7.65 15.62 -0.29
C GLN A 114 -9.16 15.89 -0.29
N SER A 115 -9.81 15.79 -1.45
CA SER A 115 -11.25 16.08 -1.58
C SER A 115 -12.10 15.11 -0.79
N PHE A 116 -11.83 13.80 -0.88
CA PHE A 116 -12.55 12.79 -0.11
C PHE A 116 -12.17 12.79 1.37
N GLY A 117 -10.91 13.07 1.68
CA GLY A 117 -10.42 13.22 3.05
C GLY A 117 -11.14 14.32 3.81
N ALA A 118 -11.37 15.48 3.19
CA ALA A 118 -12.10 16.59 3.78
C ALA A 118 -13.56 16.25 4.15
N THR A 119 -14.12 15.18 3.57
CA THR A 119 -15.48 14.66 3.87
C THR A 119 -15.49 13.49 4.85
N ALA A 120 -14.33 13.05 5.34
CA ALA A 120 -14.24 11.93 6.26
C ALA A 120 -14.92 12.23 7.60
N THR A 121 -15.41 11.18 8.26
CA THR A 121 -16.00 11.26 9.59
C THR A 121 -15.28 10.31 10.54
N LYS A 122 -15.57 10.39 11.83
CA LYS A 122 -15.01 9.48 12.85
C LYS A 122 -15.35 8.02 12.57
N GLU A 123 -16.51 7.74 11.99
CA GLU A 123 -16.98 6.41 11.64
C GLU A 123 -16.40 5.91 10.30
N LYS A 124 -16.01 6.84 9.41
CA LYS A 124 -15.54 6.56 8.05
C LYS A 124 -14.24 7.34 7.75
N PRO A 125 -13.18 7.17 8.55
CA PRO A 125 -11.94 7.89 8.33
C PRO A 125 -11.29 7.46 7.01
N LEU A 126 -10.53 8.38 6.40
CA LEU A 126 -9.67 8.09 5.27
C LEU A 126 -8.23 8.12 5.74
N VAL A 127 -7.48 7.06 5.43
CA VAL A 127 -6.07 6.91 5.81
C VAL A 127 -5.28 6.69 4.54
N TRP A 128 -4.30 7.55 4.27
CA TRP A 128 -3.39 7.39 3.15
C TRP A 128 -2.01 7.00 3.65
N VAL A 129 -1.60 5.76 3.39
CA VAL A 129 -0.34 5.16 3.81
C VAL A 129 0.59 5.03 2.62
N ARG A 130 1.84 5.47 2.79
CA ARG A 130 2.86 5.51 1.74
C ARG A 130 4.14 4.91 2.26
N MET A 131 4.64 3.89 1.57
CA MET A 131 6.01 3.39 1.76
C MET A 131 6.86 3.77 0.55
N GLU A 132 7.49 4.94 0.57
CA GLU A 132 8.14 5.52 -0.62
C GLU A 132 9.59 5.92 -0.34
N PRO A 133 10.43 6.11 -1.39
CA PRO A 133 11.84 6.48 -1.21
C PRO A 133 12.06 7.75 -0.39
N ALA A 134 12.93 7.66 0.62
CA ALA A 134 13.27 8.75 1.53
C ALA A 134 14.80 8.91 1.73
N GLY A 135 15.61 8.38 0.81
CA GLY A 135 17.08 8.47 0.85
C GLY A 135 17.75 7.10 0.81
N ALA A 136 18.46 6.72 1.88
CA ALA A 136 19.11 5.40 1.96
C ALA A 136 18.11 4.25 2.12
N VAL A 137 16.94 4.54 2.69
CA VAL A 137 15.81 3.63 2.92
C VAL A 137 14.50 4.34 2.52
N ALA A 138 13.42 3.58 2.44
CA ALA A 138 12.07 4.14 2.37
C ALA A 138 11.59 4.52 3.78
N ASP A 139 10.58 5.39 3.85
CA ASP A 139 9.83 5.64 5.09
C ASP A 139 8.36 5.25 4.93
N VAL A 140 7.67 5.09 6.06
CA VAL A 140 6.23 4.87 6.12
C VAL A 140 5.57 6.15 6.60
N GLN A 141 4.95 6.89 5.69
CA GLN A 141 4.18 8.09 6.00
C GLN A 141 2.69 7.81 5.96
N VAL A 142 1.95 8.46 6.86
CA VAL A 142 0.50 8.29 6.99
C VAL A 142 -0.18 9.65 7.15
N ASP A 143 -1.13 9.94 6.27
CA ASP A 143 -2.09 11.03 6.47
C ASP A 143 -3.43 10.45 6.93
N VAL A 144 -3.99 11.02 7.99
CA VAL A 144 -5.26 10.58 8.59
C VAL A 144 -6.26 11.71 8.56
N TRP A 145 -7.35 11.53 7.82
CA TRP A 145 -8.57 12.31 7.94
C TRP A 145 -9.58 11.55 8.81
N ASP A 146 -9.82 12.06 10.02
CA ASP A 146 -10.71 11.45 11.02
C ASP A 146 -12.01 12.25 11.25
N GLY A 147 -12.23 13.29 10.45
CA GLY A 147 -13.40 14.16 10.54
C GLY A 147 -13.37 15.17 11.70
N VAL A 148 -12.26 15.31 12.42
CA VAL A 148 -12.08 16.39 13.40
C VAL A 148 -11.81 17.72 12.69
N THR A 149 -10.99 17.68 11.63
CA THR A 149 -10.68 18.82 10.75
C THR A 149 -10.77 18.40 9.28
N PRO A 150 -10.93 19.35 8.34
CA PRO A 150 -10.82 19.06 6.90
C PRO A 150 -9.40 18.65 6.48
N GLU A 151 -8.38 19.11 7.21
CA GLU A 151 -6.97 18.77 6.96
C GLU A 151 -6.57 17.45 7.63
N PRO A 152 -5.66 16.68 7.02
CA PRO A 152 -5.17 15.45 7.61
C PRO A 152 -4.18 15.72 8.75
N ARG A 153 -4.12 14.79 9.70
CA ARG A 153 -2.97 14.66 10.60
C ARG A 153 -1.90 13.81 9.93
N HIS A 154 -0.67 14.29 9.91
CA HIS A 154 0.47 13.63 9.28
C HIS A 154 1.33 12.89 10.32
N PHE A 155 1.77 11.69 9.96
CA PHE A 155 2.69 10.87 10.76
C PHE A 155 3.77 10.25 9.88
N ARG A 156 4.98 10.13 10.43
CA ARG A 156 6.05 9.27 9.90
C ARG A 156 6.24 8.15 10.91
N LEU A 157 5.87 6.93 10.55
CA LEU A 157 5.75 5.80 11.49
C LEU A 157 6.99 4.92 11.54
N ALA A 158 7.70 4.77 10.43
CA ALA A 158 8.80 3.83 10.33
C ALA A 158 9.78 4.19 9.21
N GLU A 159 10.98 3.62 9.30
CA GLU A 159 11.92 3.46 8.20
C GLU A 159 11.95 2.00 7.76
N VAL A 160 12.16 1.72 6.48
CA VAL A 160 12.14 0.37 5.93
C VAL A 160 12.98 0.25 4.66
N GLY A 161 13.70 -0.85 4.51
CA GLY A 161 14.43 -1.12 3.27
C GLY A 161 13.49 -1.21 2.06
N TYR A 162 14.00 -0.86 0.87
CA TYR A 162 13.22 -0.76 -0.38
C TYR A 162 12.45 -2.02 -0.82
N HIS A 163 12.74 -3.17 -0.21
CA HIS A 163 12.04 -4.44 -0.48
C HIS A 163 11.31 -4.98 0.76
N GLY A 164 11.04 -4.13 1.76
CA GLY A 164 10.31 -4.47 2.98
C GLY A 164 11.15 -5.21 4.02
N GLN A 165 12.47 -5.10 3.97
CA GLN A 165 13.38 -5.62 4.99
C GLN A 165 13.69 -4.58 6.06
N ASP A 166 14.09 -5.04 7.24
CA ASP A 166 14.67 -4.21 8.31
C ASP A 166 13.83 -2.99 8.68
N MET A 167 12.49 -3.14 8.75
CA MET A 167 11.64 -2.03 9.18
C MET A 167 11.88 -1.73 10.66
N MET A 168 11.97 -0.44 10.95
CA MET A 168 12.16 0.09 12.29
C MET A 168 11.09 1.15 12.54
N TRP A 169 10.32 0.97 13.61
CA TRP A 169 9.39 1.99 14.10
C TRP A 169 10.16 3.19 14.68
N LEU A 170 9.60 4.39 14.51
CA LEU A 170 10.14 5.66 15.00
C LEU A 170 9.52 6.10 16.33
#